data_AF-A0A2H4U044-F1
#
_entry.id   AF-A0A2H4U044-F1
#
_cell.length_a   1.000
_cell.length_b   1.000
_cell.length_c   1.000
_cell.angle_alpha   90.00
_cell.angle_beta   90.00
_cell.angle_gamma   90.00
#
_symmetry.space_group_name_H-M   'P 1'
#
loop_
_entity.id
_entity.type
_entity.pdbx_description
1 polymer ?
#
loop_
_entity_poly.entity_id
_entity_poly.type
_entity_poly.pdbx_seq_one_letter_code
_entity_poly.pdbx_strand_id
1 'polypeptide(L)'
;MKLKIVAVVVTGLLAANVAHAAEVYNKDGNKLDLYGKVTALRYFTDDKRDDGDKTYARLGFKGETQINDQMIGFGHWEYDFR
;
A
#
# COMPACT_ATOMS: atom_id res chain seq x y z
N MET A 1 12.03 -12.78 -22.13
CA MET A 1 12.20 -11.34 -21.82
C MET A 1 10.94 -10.69 -21.27
N LYS A 2 9.74 -10.91 -21.83
CA LYS A 2 8.49 -10.29 -21.35
C LYS A 2 8.17 -10.55 -19.86
N LEU A 3 8.28 -11.80 -19.38
CA LEU A 3 8.06 -12.12 -17.95
C LEU A 3 9.08 -11.49 -16.99
N LYS A 4 10.34 -11.31 -17.41
CA LYS A 4 11.38 -10.71 -16.56
C LYS A 4 11.12 -9.23 -16.31
N ILE A 5 10.65 -8.50 -17.34
CA ILE A 5 10.26 -7.10 -17.21
C ILE A 5 9.03 -6.98 -16.31
N VAL A 6 8.03 -7.86 -16.46
CA VAL A 6 6.86 -7.88 -15.58
C VAL A 6 7.25 -8.12 -14.13
N ALA A 7 8.14 -9.09 -13.86
CA ALA A 7 8.62 -9.35 -12.50
C ALA A 7 9.32 -8.12 -11.89
N VAL A 8 10.23 -7.48 -12.63
CA VAL A 8 10.93 -6.27 -12.15
C VAL A 8 9.98 -5.11 -11.91
N VAL A 9 8.97 -4.93 -12.78
CA VAL A 9 7.94 -3.89 -12.63
C VAL A 9 7.08 -4.16 -11.39
N VAL A 10 6.67 -5.41 -11.16
CA VAL A 10 5.91 -5.80 -9.96
C VAL A 10 6.75 -5.59 -8.70
N THR A 11 8.01 -6.02 -8.67
CA THR A 11 8.90 -5.80 -7.51
C THR A 11 9.15 -4.30 -7.27
N GLY A 12 9.32 -3.51 -8.32
CA GLY A 12 9.49 -2.05 -8.23
C GLY A 12 8.25 -1.33 -7.67
N LEU A 13 7.06 -1.71 -8.14
CA LEU A 13 5.78 -1.21 -7.61
C LEU A 13 5.60 -1.58 -6.12
N LEU A 14 5.99 -2.79 -5.76
CA LEU A 14 5.93 -3.28 -4.37
C LEU A 14 6.94 -2.57 -3.45
N ALA A 15 8.09 -2.13 -3.96
CA ALA A 15 9.09 -1.38 -3.20
C ALA A 15 8.74 0.11 -3.06
N ALA A 16 8.15 0.72 -4.09
CA ALA A 16 7.75 2.13 -4.06
C ALA A 16 6.69 2.44 -2.97
N ASN A 17 5.82 1.49 -2.66
CA ASN A 17 4.82 1.62 -1.58
C ASN A 17 5.42 1.46 -0.16
N VAL A 18 6.65 0.95 -0.02
CA VAL A 18 7.29 0.70 1.29
C VAL A 18 8.07 1.92 1.79
N ALA A 19 8.34 2.92 0.94
CA ALA A 19 9.14 4.10 1.34
C ALA A 19 8.56 4.90 2.52
N HIS A 20 7.27 4.75 2.81
CA HIS A 20 6.59 5.34 3.97
C HIS A 20 5.86 4.32 4.85
N ALA A 21 6.10 3.02 4.63
CA ALA A 21 5.53 1.97 5.45
C ALA A 21 6.44 1.71 6.67
N ALA A 22 5.83 1.52 7.84
CA ALA A 22 6.53 1.06 9.02
C ALA A 22 6.62 -0.47 8.98
N GLU A 23 7.85 -0.99 8.92
CA GLU A 23 8.10 -2.41 9.18
C GLU A 23 7.80 -2.68 10.66
N VAL A 24 6.76 -3.48 10.93
CA VAL A 24 6.31 -3.79 12.30
C VAL A 24 6.61 -5.22 12.71
N TYR A 25 6.91 -6.08 11.73
CA TYR A 25 7.35 -7.45 11.97
C TYR A 25 8.27 -7.91 10.85
N ASN A 26 9.38 -8.53 11.22
CA ASN A 26 10.33 -9.12 10.28
C ASN A 26 11.09 -10.25 10.97
N LYS A 27 10.66 -11.49 10.73
CA LYS A 27 11.27 -12.68 11.33
C LYS A 27 11.03 -13.92 10.48
N ASP A 28 12.05 -14.77 10.38
CA ASP A 28 11.98 -16.10 9.75
C ASP A 28 11.40 -16.07 8.32
N GLY A 29 11.84 -15.08 7.52
CA GLY A 29 11.38 -14.90 6.13
C GLY A 29 9.97 -14.33 6.00
N ASN A 30 9.32 -13.95 7.12
CA ASN A 30 8.02 -13.30 7.13
C ASN A 30 8.17 -11.82 7.49
N LYS A 31 7.62 -10.94 6.66
CA LYS A 31 7.66 -9.49 6.84
C LYS A 31 6.25 -8.91 6.81
N LEU A 32 5.96 -7.97 7.71
CA LEU A 32 4.71 -7.21 7.73
C LEU A 32 5.04 -5.71 7.82
N ASP A 33 4.59 -4.99 6.80
CA ASP A 33 4.65 -3.55 6.71
C ASP A 33 3.24 -2.97 6.94
N LEU A 34 3.14 -1.98 7.83
CA LEU A 34 1.94 -1.16 8.00
C LEU A 34 2.14 0.19 7.34
N TYR A 35 1.16 0.64 6.57
CA TYR A 35 1.22 1.93 5.89
C TYR A 35 -0.14 2.61 5.89
N GLY A 36 -0.15 3.91 5.65
CA GLY A 36 -1.37 4.69 5.60
C GLY A 36 -1.12 6.15 5.29
N LYS A 37 -2.21 6.90 5.21
CA LYS A 37 -2.17 8.35 5.07
C LYS A 37 -3.41 8.98 5.69
N VAL A 38 -3.27 10.22 6.12
CA VAL A 38 -4.38 11.09 6.48
C VAL A 38 -4.31 12.30 5.56
N THR A 39 -5.41 12.65 4.91
CA THR A 39 -5.46 13.77 3.97
C THR A 39 -6.60 14.69 4.34
N ALA A 40 -6.25 15.87 4.86
CA ALA A 40 -7.20 16.97 5.01
C ALA A 40 -7.53 17.53 3.62
N LEU A 41 -8.80 17.47 3.24
CA LEU A 41 -9.24 17.84 1.90
C LEU A 41 -10.59 18.55 1.99
N ARG A 42 -10.73 19.67 1.31
CA ARG A 42 -12.00 20.38 1.17
C ARG A 42 -12.27 20.68 -0.30
N TYR A 43 -13.48 20.39 -0.75
CA TYR A 43 -13.96 20.80 -2.06
C TYR A 43 -14.67 22.14 -1.96
N PHE A 44 -14.35 23.03 -2.91
CA PHE A 44 -15.02 24.30 -3.12
C PHE A 44 -15.70 24.26 -4.48
N THR A 45 -17.03 24.21 -4.51
CA THR A 45 -17.80 24.07 -5.75
C THR A 45 -19.19 24.70 -5.61
N ASP A 46 -19.77 25.10 -6.74
CA ASP A 46 -21.13 25.64 -6.79
C ASP A 46 -22.22 24.56 -6.55
N ASP A 47 -21.90 23.27 -6.73
CA ASP A 47 -22.80 22.16 -6.37
C ASP A 47 -22.77 21.89 -4.86
N LYS A 48 -23.80 22.37 -4.15
CA LYS A 48 -23.93 22.23 -2.69
C LYS A 48 -23.94 20.79 -2.17
N ARG A 49 -24.17 19.79 -3.02
CA ARG A 49 -24.13 18.37 -2.61
C ARG A 49 -22.70 17.86 -2.49
N ASP A 50 -21.75 18.52 -3.15
CA ASP A 50 -20.35 18.09 -3.21
C ASP A 50 -19.38 19.10 -2.58
N ASP A 51 -19.81 20.36 -2.37
CA ASP A 51 -19.08 21.31 -1.53
C ASP A 51 -18.97 20.80 -0.10
N GLY A 52 -17.76 20.89 0.45
CA GLY A 52 -17.55 20.55 1.86
C GLY A 52 -16.28 19.77 2.12
N ASP A 53 -16.20 19.30 3.36
CA ASP A 53 -15.09 18.47 3.83
C ASP A 53 -15.12 17.10 3.14
N LYS A 54 -13.97 16.73 2.61
CA LYS A 54 -13.68 15.44 1.98
C LYS A 54 -12.45 14.80 2.63
N THR A 55 -12.13 15.20 3.86
CA THR A 55 -11.03 14.62 4.63
C THR A 55 -11.20 13.11 4.71
N TYR A 56 -10.12 12.39 4.41
CA TYR A 56 -10.13 10.95 4.42
C TYR A 56 -8.82 10.41 4.98
N ALA A 57 -8.88 9.18 5.46
CA ALA A 57 -7.71 8.43 5.87
C ALA A 57 -7.68 7.09 5.14
N ARG A 58 -6.49 6.54 4.97
CA ARG A 58 -6.32 5.16 4.53
C ARG A 58 -5.34 4.45 5.43
N LEU A 59 -5.62 3.19 5.71
CA LEU A 59 -4.73 2.31 6.43
C LEU A 59 -4.66 0.99 5.68
N GLY A 60 -3.48 0.45 5.55
CA GLY A 60 -3.27 -0.85 4.94
C GLY A 60 -2.07 -1.57 5.51
N PHE A 61 -1.95 -2.83 5.12
CA PHE A 61 -0.78 -3.63 5.41
C PHE A 61 -0.33 -4.39 4.17
N LYS A 62 0.94 -4.73 4.17
CA LYS A 62 1.56 -5.59 3.19
C LYS A 62 2.34 -6.67 3.93
N GLY A 63 1.95 -7.92 3.70
CA GLY A 63 2.62 -9.10 4.26
C GLY A 63 3.39 -9.83 3.16
N GLU A 64 4.58 -10.30 3.49
CA GLU A 64 5.40 -11.16 2.63
C GLU A 64 5.85 -12.39 3.42
N THR A 65 5.90 -13.55 2.77
CA THR A 65 6.42 -14.80 3.33
C THR A 65 7.34 -15.46 2.30
N GLN A 66 8.59 -15.69 2.66
CA GLN A 66 9.53 -16.40 1.81
C GLN A 66 9.24 -17.91 1.89
N ILE A 67 8.83 -18.48 0.76
CA ILE A 67 8.49 -19.91 0.66
C ILE A 67 9.76 -20.72 0.35
N ASN A 68 10.60 -20.21 -0.56
CA ASN A 68 11.94 -20.73 -0.85
C ASN A 68 12.81 -19.63 -1.50
N ASP A 69 14.03 -19.97 -1.92
CA ASP A 69 15.00 -19.03 -2.51
C ASP A 69 14.52 -18.34 -3.80
N GLN A 70 13.47 -18.87 -4.44
CA GLN A 70 12.96 -18.38 -5.72
C GLN A 70 11.47 -17.99 -5.65
N MET A 71 10.84 -18.09 -4.48
CA MET A 71 9.40 -17.90 -4.34
C MET A 71 9.06 -17.17 -3.04
N ILE A 72 8.34 -16.06 -3.18
CA ILE A 72 7.80 -15.26 -2.08
C ILE A 72 6.28 -15.15 -2.28
N GLY A 73 5.52 -15.53 -1.27
CA GLY A 73 4.10 -15.24 -1.17
C GLY A 73 3.90 -13.82 -0.64
N PHE A 74 2.89 -13.12 -1.11
CA PHE A 74 2.57 -11.78 -0.61
C PHE A 74 1.06 -11.59 -0.47
N GLY A 75 0.67 -10.73 0.46
CA GLY A 75 -0.70 -10.30 0.70
C GLY A 75 -0.74 -8.80 0.91
N HIS A 76 -1.81 -8.17 0.45
CA HIS A 76 -1.99 -6.74 0.56
C HIS A 76 -3.45 -6.42 0.85
N TRP A 77 -3.67 -5.50 1.77
CA TRP A 77 -5.00 -5.02 2.11
C TRP A 77 -4.94 -3.54 2.44
N GLU A 78 -5.93 -2.79 1.96
CA GLU A 78 -6.11 -1.37 2.24
C GLU A 78 -7.58 -1.11 2.59
N TYR A 79 -7.80 -0.27 3.59
CA TYR A 79 -9.11 0.25 3.97
C TYR A 79 -9.13 1.77 3.82
N ASP A 80 -10.22 2.28 3.24
CA ASP A 80 -10.45 3.69 3.00
C ASP A 80 -11.51 4.21 3.98
N PHE A 81 -11.13 5.13 4.85
CA PHE A 81 -12.01 5.81 5.80
C PHE A 81 -12.53 7.09 5.13
N ARG A 82 -13.78 7.08 4.68
CA ARG A 82 -14.47 8.19 4.03
C ARG A 82 -15.85 8.41 4.64
#